data_AF-A0AA41WFN7-F1
#
_entry.id   AF-A0AA41WFN7-F1
#
_cell.length_a   1.000
_cell.length_b   1.000
_cell.length_c   1.000
_cell.angle_alpha   90.00
_cell.angle_beta   90.00
_cell.angle_gamma   90.00
#
_symmetry.space_group_name_H-M   'P 1'
#
loop_
_entity.id
_entity.type
_entity.pdbx_description
1 polymer ?
#
loop_
_entity_poly.entity_id
_entity_poly.type
_entity_poly.pdbx_seq_one_letter_code
_entity_poly.pdbx_strand_id
1 'polypeptide(L)'
;EVLEHVARAGFDPDARERAGGRLAGLSWRGRVLRGSDLLSPAEAHYLRHVVAQREWPLGTTLDDYLASIPRVILDPRSGVLISQYQGKGWHLAVVRRSEEFRGPEGSDWILVEYRLATGHWMTAFQPRTGLTYFDDPRRGDKRWVRRPR
;
A
#
# COMPACT_ATOMS: atom_id res chain seq x y z
N GLU A 1 -1.39 11.97 -17.07
CA GLU A 1 -0.48 10.95 -17.63
C GLU A 1 0.24 10.10 -16.57
N VAL A 2 1.25 10.60 -15.83
CA VAL A 2 2.04 9.75 -14.90
C VAL A 2 1.20 9.13 -13.78
N LEU A 3 0.37 9.91 -13.08
CA LEU A 3 -0.45 9.37 -11.98
C LEU A 3 -1.54 8.42 -12.48
N GLU A 4 -2.07 8.63 -13.70
CA GLU A 4 -3.02 7.70 -14.31
C GLU A 4 -2.35 6.38 -14.69
N HIS A 5 -1.12 6.43 -15.20
CA HIS A 5 -0.31 5.24 -15.43
C HIS A 5 -0.08 4.48 -14.11
N VAL A 6 0.37 5.17 -13.06
CA VAL A 6 0.57 4.56 -11.74
C VAL A 6 -0.75 4.01 -11.19
N ALA A 7 -1.88 4.68 -11.35
CA ALA A 7 -3.20 4.22 -10.91
C ALA A 7 -3.69 2.96 -11.63
N ARG A 8 -3.14 2.63 -12.80
CA ARG A 8 -3.50 1.43 -13.57
C ARG A 8 -2.48 0.29 -13.42
N ALA A 9 -1.37 0.53 -12.74
CA ALA A 9 -0.23 -0.39 -12.66
C ALA A 9 -0.54 -1.71 -11.93
N GLY A 10 -1.37 -1.65 -10.89
CA GLY A 10 -1.68 -2.80 -10.05
C GLY A 10 -0.48 -3.32 -9.26
N PHE A 11 -0.72 -4.34 -8.44
CA PHE A 11 0.35 -5.19 -7.92
C PHE A 11 0.87 -6.13 -9.01
N ASP A 12 2.12 -6.57 -8.88
CA ASP A 12 2.71 -7.56 -9.79
C ASP A 12 1.92 -8.90 -9.71
N PRO A 13 1.32 -9.36 -10.82
CA PRO A 13 0.49 -10.57 -10.84
C PRO A 13 1.31 -11.87 -10.76
N ASP A 14 2.60 -11.83 -11.11
CA ASP A 14 3.48 -13.00 -11.15
C ASP A 14 4.32 -13.12 -9.87
N ALA A 15 4.49 -12.01 -9.13
CA ALA A 15 5.13 -12.02 -7.83
C ALA A 15 4.36 -12.87 -6.80
N ARG A 16 5.10 -13.43 -5.84
CA ARG A 16 4.54 -14.20 -4.74
C ARG A 16 5.13 -13.73 -3.42
N GLU A 17 4.25 -13.52 -2.44
CA GLU A 17 4.63 -13.16 -1.08
C GLU A 17 4.30 -14.28 -0.11
N ARG A 18 5.20 -14.52 0.85
CA ARG A 18 4.88 -15.37 1.98
C ARG A 18 3.87 -14.67 2.89
N ALA A 19 2.84 -15.38 3.29
CA ALA A 19 1.85 -14.89 4.25
C ALA A 19 2.54 -14.43 5.56
N GLY A 20 3.56 -15.17 6.01
CA GLY A 20 4.34 -14.88 7.21
C GLY A 20 3.55 -15.07 8.50
N GLY A 21 4.21 -14.86 9.64
CA GLY A 21 3.60 -15.10 10.95
C GLY A 21 2.37 -14.23 11.23
N ARG A 22 2.30 -13.02 10.65
CA ARG A 22 1.17 -12.09 10.86
C ARG A 22 -0.15 -12.55 10.24
N LEU A 23 -0.09 -13.37 9.19
CA LEU A 23 -1.27 -13.86 8.49
C LEU A 23 -1.55 -15.35 8.79
N ALA A 24 -0.63 -16.04 9.45
CA ALA A 24 -0.81 -17.42 9.84
C ALA A 24 -2.03 -17.55 10.79
N GLY A 25 -2.90 -18.52 10.53
CA GLY A 25 -4.13 -18.75 11.28
C GLY A 25 -5.35 -18.00 10.76
N LEU A 26 -5.21 -17.06 9.83
CA LEU A 26 -6.34 -16.40 9.19
C LEU A 26 -7.05 -17.35 8.21
N SER A 27 -8.38 -17.28 8.16
CA SER A 27 -9.17 -17.97 7.13
C SER A 27 -9.26 -17.11 5.87
N TRP A 28 -8.87 -17.66 4.73
CA TRP A 28 -8.95 -17.02 3.42
C TRP A 28 -9.37 -18.03 2.36
N ARG A 29 -10.42 -17.71 1.59
CA ARG A 29 -10.96 -18.57 0.51
C ARG A 29 -11.18 -20.04 0.93
N GLY A 30 -11.75 -20.23 2.12
CA GLY A 30 -12.08 -21.57 2.65
C GLY A 30 -10.90 -22.36 3.22
N ARG A 31 -9.70 -21.78 3.32
CA ARG A 31 -8.55 -22.41 3.98
C ARG A 31 -7.97 -21.55 5.09
N VAL A 32 -7.38 -22.19 6.10
CA VAL A 32 -6.57 -21.52 7.12
C VAL A 32 -5.14 -21.36 6.58
N LEU A 33 -4.64 -20.12 6.59
CA LEU A 33 -3.32 -19.79 6.07
C LEU A 33 -2.21 -20.27 7.00
N ARG A 34 -1.16 -20.84 6.40
CA ARG A 34 0.14 -21.10 7.04
C ARG A 34 1.08 -19.95 6.74
N GLY A 35 2.03 -19.68 7.63
CA GLY A 35 3.02 -18.62 7.41
C GLY A 35 3.90 -18.85 6.17
N SER A 36 4.02 -20.09 5.71
CA SER A 36 4.75 -20.49 4.50
C SER A 36 3.94 -20.34 3.21
N ASP A 37 2.62 -20.13 3.29
CA ASP A 37 1.77 -20.06 2.11
C ASP A 37 2.16 -18.87 1.24
N LEU A 38 2.17 -19.10 -0.06
CA LEU A 38 2.42 -18.07 -1.06
C LEU A 38 1.09 -17.48 -1.52
N LEU A 39 1.04 -16.16 -1.53
CA LEU A 39 -0.10 -15.34 -1.93
C LEU A 39 0.33 -14.38 -3.04
N SER A 40 -0.63 -13.90 -3.82
CA SER A 40 -0.38 -12.71 -4.62
C SER A 40 -0.10 -11.51 -3.70
N PRO A 41 0.67 -10.49 -4.13
CA PRO A 41 0.89 -9.31 -3.32
C PRO A 41 -0.42 -8.59 -2.98
N ALA A 42 -1.38 -8.55 -3.92
CA ALA A 42 -2.71 -7.99 -3.68
C ALA A 42 -3.41 -8.66 -2.48
N GLU A 43 -3.45 -9.99 -2.45
CA GLU A 43 -4.03 -10.74 -1.32
C GLU A 43 -3.22 -10.55 -0.03
N ALA A 44 -1.90 -10.61 -0.10
CA ALA A 44 -1.03 -10.47 1.06
C ALA A 44 -1.20 -9.11 1.74
N HIS A 45 -1.24 -8.03 0.95
CA HIS A 45 -1.44 -6.67 1.44
C HIS A 45 -2.87 -6.44 1.94
N TYR A 46 -3.89 -6.91 1.22
CA TYR A 46 -5.27 -6.87 1.69
C TYR A 46 -5.44 -7.57 3.04
N LEU A 47 -5.01 -8.83 3.15
CA LEU A 47 -5.12 -9.60 4.39
C LEU A 47 -4.37 -8.95 5.55
N ARG A 48 -3.20 -8.36 5.26
CA ARG A 48 -2.38 -7.68 6.27
C ARG A 48 -3.03 -6.40 6.76
N HIS A 49 -3.38 -5.49 5.85
CA HIS A 49 -3.78 -4.13 6.21
C HIS A 49 -5.28 -4.03 6.50
N VAL A 50 -6.11 -4.70 5.72
CA VAL A 50 -7.57 -4.63 5.86
C VAL A 50 -8.07 -5.62 6.90
N VAL A 51 -7.71 -6.90 6.79
CA VAL A 51 -8.27 -7.95 7.65
C VAL A 51 -7.59 -8.00 9.01
N ALA A 52 -6.27 -8.18 9.04
CA ALA A 52 -5.53 -8.37 10.29
C ALA A 52 -5.35 -7.05 11.06
N GLN A 53 -5.00 -5.98 10.35
CA GLN A 53 -4.68 -4.69 10.97
C GLN A 53 -5.86 -3.71 11.00
N ARG A 54 -7.00 -4.02 10.36
CA ARG A 54 -8.23 -3.21 10.39
C ARG A 54 -7.98 -1.73 10.04
N GLU A 55 -7.05 -1.49 9.12
CA GLU A 55 -6.70 -0.15 8.64
C GLU A 55 -7.80 0.45 7.76
N TRP A 56 -8.62 -0.39 7.11
CA TRP A 56 -9.79 0.02 6.31
C TRP A 56 -11.11 -0.22 7.05
N PRO A 57 -12.22 0.38 6.62
CA PRO A 57 -13.54 0.19 7.24
C PRO A 57 -13.94 -1.28 7.31
N LEU A 58 -14.72 -1.63 8.31
CA LEU A 58 -15.23 -3.00 8.47
C LEU A 58 -16.05 -3.41 7.24
N GLY A 59 -15.87 -4.66 6.80
CA GLY A 59 -16.56 -5.19 5.62
C GLY A 59 -15.90 -4.83 4.28
N THR A 60 -14.82 -4.05 4.26
CA THR A 60 -14.04 -3.79 3.04
C THR A 60 -13.58 -5.11 2.42
N THR A 61 -13.97 -5.38 1.18
CA THR A 61 -13.55 -6.56 0.42
C THR A 61 -12.19 -6.35 -0.26
N LEU A 62 -11.63 -7.41 -0.84
CA LEU A 62 -10.41 -7.29 -1.65
C LEU A 62 -10.62 -6.32 -2.83
N ASP A 63 -11.78 -6.39 -3.49
CA ASP A 63 -12.08 -5.53 -4.64
C ASP A 63 -12.25 -4.07 -4.21
N ASP A 64 -12.90 -3.81 -3.08
CA ASP A 64 -13.02 -2.46 -2.50
C ASP A 64 -11.64 -1.88 -2.15
N TYR A 65 -10.77 -2.70 -1.54
CA TYR A 65 -9.41 -2.32 -1.23
C TYR A 65 -8.64 -1.95 -2.49
N LEU A 66 -8.68 -2.79 -3.53
CA LEU A 66 -8.00 -2.52 -4.80
C LEU A 66 -8.58 -1.30 -5.51
N ALA A 67 -9.89 -1.08 -5.46
CA ALA A 67 -10.54 0.11 -6.02
C ALA A 67 -10.21 1.40 -5.24
N SER A 68 -9.90 1.30 -3.94
CA SER A 68 -9.49 2.46 -3.14
C SER A 68 -8.12 3.00 -3.52
N ILE A 69 -7.21 2.16 -4.01
CA ILE A 69 -5.83 2.54 -4.33
C ILE A 69 -5.78 3.58 -5.48
N PRO A 70 -6.43 3.36 -6.65
CA PRO A 70 -6.54 4.38 -7.69
C PRO A 70 -7.19 5.68 -7.20
N ARG A 71 -8.19 5.60 -6.30
CA ARG A 71 -8.83 6.79 -5.72
C ARG A 71 -7.83 7.63 -4.91
N VAL A 72 -6.96 6.98 -4.14
CA VAL A 72 -5.85 7.67 -3.43
C VAL A 72 -4.86 8.27 -4.42
N ILE A 73 -4.46 7.53 -5.45
CA ILE A 73 -3.46 7.99 -6.42
C ILE A 73 -3.95 9.21 -7.22
N LEU A 74 -5.22 9.19 -7.62
CA LEU A 74 -5.82 10.19 -8.50
C LEU A 74 -6.42 11.39 -7.76
N ASP A 75 -6.56 11.34 -6.43
CA ASP A 75 -7.08 12.48 -5.67
C ASP A 75 -6.13 13.70 -5.81
N PRO A 76 -6.64 14.87 -6.22
CA PRO A 76 -5.84 16.09 -6.39
C PRO A 76 -5.22 16.61 -5.08
N ARG A 77 -5.76 16.22 -3.92
CA ARG A 77 -5.24 16.54 -2.59
C ARG A 77 -4.06 15.65 -2.18
N SER A 78 -3.83 14.55 -2.89
CA SER A 78 -2.75 13.62 -2.56
C SER A 78 -1.37 14.23 -2.79
N GLY A 79 -0.48 14.04 -1.83
CA GLY A 79 0.94 14.33 -1.97
C GLY A 79 1.65 13.30 -2.84
N VAL A 80 2.69 13.72 -3.54
CA VAL A 80 3.54 12.87 -4.38
C VAL A 80 4.99 13.12 -3.99
N LEU A 81 5.65 12.06 -3.51
CA LEU A 81 7.05 12.04 -3.16
C LEU A 81 7.79 11.10 -4.13
N ILE A 82 8.93 11.53 -4.63
CA ILE A 82 9.89 10.66 -5.30
C ILE A 82 11.06 10.46 -4.33
N SER A 83 11.53 9.22 -4.21
CA SER A 83 12.69 8.88 -3.37
C SER A 83 13.41 7.64 -3.89
N GLN A 84 14.68 7.49 -3.55
CA GLN A 84 15.38 6.22 -3.69
C GLN A 84 15.30 5.43 -2.40
N TYR A 85 15.02 4.14 -2.50
CA TYR A 85 15.08 3.22 -1.36
C TYR A 85 16.25 2.27 -1.53
N GLN A 86 17.10 2.16 -0.51
CA GLN A 86 18.34 1.38 -0.56
C GLN A 86 18.12 -0.04 -1.10
N GLY A 87 18.84 -0.39 -2.17
CA GLY A 87 18.77 -1.70 -2.82
C GLY A 87 17.46 -1.99 -3.57
N LYS A 88 16.53 -1.02 -3.66
CA LYS A 88 15.24 -1.15 -4.34
C LYS A 88 15.00 -0.09 -5.43
N GLY A 89 15.94 0.82 -5.65
CA GLY A 89 15.89 1.82 -6.71
C GLY A 89 14.92 2.97 -6.44
N TRP A 90 14.38 3.56 -7.50
CA TRP A 90 13.43 4.68 -7.43
C TRP A 90 12.00 4.26 -7.15
N HIS A 91 11.36 5.02 -6.26
CA HIS A 91 9.97 4.85 -5.84
C HIS A 91 9.22 6.16 -5.99
N LEU A 92 7.96 6.05 -6.38
CA LEU A 92 6.97 7.12 -6.31
C LEU A 92 5.97 6.75 -5.21
N ALA A 93 5.90 7.58 -4.18
CA ALA A 93 4.93 7.45 -3.10
C ALA A 93 3.81 8.46 -3.29
N VAL A 94 2.56 8.00 -3.25
CA VAL A 94 1.38 8.85 -3.21
C VAL A 94 0.74 8.74 -1.84
N VAL A 95 0.45 9.87 -1.21
CA VAL A 95 -0.10 9.91 0.15
C VAL A 95 -1.33 10.82 0.23
N ARG A 96 -2.38 10.38 0.92
CA ARG A 96 -3.63 11.14 1.12
C ARG A 96 -4.09 10.98 2.57
N ARG A 97 -4.84 11.94 3.10
CA ARG A 97 -5.61 11.71 4.32
C ARG A 97 -6.52 10.48 4.16
N SER A 98 -6.58 9.63 5.19
CA SER A 98 -7.34 8.38 5.12
C SER A 98 -8.83 8.62 5.02
N GLU A 99 -9.36 9.60 5.78
CA GLU A 99 -10.76 10.04 5.74
C GLU A 99 -11.74 8.85 5.68
N GLU A 100 -12.50 8.71 4.60
CA GLU A 100 -13.52 7.69 4.40
C GLU A 100 -12.97 6.26 4.37
N PHE A 101 -11.66 6.10 4.11
CA PHE A 101 -10.99 4.82 4.09
C PHE A 101 -10.37 4.45 5.44
N ARG A 102 -10.55 5.27 6.48
CA ARG A 102 -10.00 4.98 7.81
C ARG A 102 -10.84 3.91 8.51
N GLY A 103 -10.20 2.79 8.81
CA GLY A 103 -10.75 1.73 9.63
C GLY A 103 -10.63 1.97 11.13
N PRO A 104 -11.18 1.06 11.95
CA PRO A 104 -11.13 1.17 13.42
C PRO A 104 -9.72 1.31 13.99
N GLU A 105 -8.73 0.68 13.35
CA GLU A 105 -7.32 0.72 13.73
C GLU A 105 -6.47 1.48 12.70
N GLY A 106 -7.14 2.22 11.81
CA GLY A 106 -6.54 3.02 10.75
C GLY A 106 -5.85 4.28 11.27
N SER A 107 -4.86 4.73 10.50
CA SER A 107 -4.08 5.94 10.78
C SER A 107 -4.56 7.12 9.92
N ASP A 108 -4.05 8.32 10.18
CA ASP A 108 -4.53 9.56 9.53
C ASP A 108 -4.20 9.67 8.04
N TRP A 109 -3.25 8.87 7.55
CA TRP A 109 -2.74 8.90 6.19
C TRP A 109 -2.84 7.51 5.55
N ILE A 110 -3.13 7.45 4.25
CA ILE A 110 -2.91 6.30 3.37
C ILE A 110 -1.73 6.61 2.48
N LEU A 111 -0.84 5.65 2.36
CA LEU A 111 0.30 5.64 1.47
C LEU A 111 0.14 4.53 0.44
N VAL A 112 0.40 4.86 -0.83
CA VAL A 112 0.64 3.90 -1.91
C VAL A 112 2.06 4.09 -2.41
N GLU A 113 2.86 3.02 -2.45
CA GLU A 113 4.18 3.08 -3.07
C GLU A 113 4.19 2.32 -4.39
N TYR A 114 4.81 2.94 -5.39
CA TYR A 114 5.04 2.40 -6.73
C TYR A 114 6.53 2.33 -7.00
N ARG A 115 7.03 1.17 -7.45
CA ARG A 115 8.44 0.99 -7.80
C ARG A 115 8.62 1.12 -9.30
N LEU A 116 9.46 2.08 -9.71
CA LEU A 116 9.70 2.39 -11.12
C LEU A 116 10.34 1.22 -11.86
N ALA A 117 11.25 0.49 -11.21
CA ALA A 117 11.97 -0.61 -11.84
C ALA A 117 11.09 -1.82 -12.21
N THR A 118 10.00 -2.04 -11.47
CA THR A 118 9.09 -3.17 -11.71
C THR A 118 7.79 -2.75 -12.37
N GLY A 119 7.44 -1.46 -12.36
CA GLY A 119 6.20 -0.99 -12.98
C GLY A 119 4.94 -1.32 -12.19
N HIS A 120 5.07 -1.59 -10.88
CA HIS A 120 3.96 -2.07 -10.04
C HIS A 120 3.88 -1.37 -8.68
N TRP A 121 2.70 -1.41 -8.08
CA TRP A 121 2.51 -1.11 -6.67
C TRP A 121 3.30 -2.08 -5.81
N MET A 122 3.97 -1.52 -4.81
CA MET A 122 4.72 -2.26 -3.80
C MET A 122 3.92 -2.46 -2.52
N THR A 123 3.06 -1.49 -2.18
CA THR A 123 2.23 -1.54 -0.99
C THR A 123 1.14 -0.47 -1.05
N ALA A 124 0.04 -0.68 -0.35
CA ALA A 124 -0.88 0.36 0.03
C ALA A 124 -1.36 0.12 1.48
N PHE A 125 -1.13 1.08 2.38
CA PHE A 125 -1.40 0.94 3.81
C PHE A 125 -1.52 2.30 4.52
N GLN A 126 -1.91 2.28 5.79
CA GLN A 126 -2.00 3.47 6.63
C GLN A 126 -0.83 3.54 7.63
N PRO A 127 0.22 4.34 7.36
CA PRO A 127 1.38 4.41 8.24
C PRO A 127 1.03 5.00 9.61
N ARG A 128 1.30 4.23 10.67
CA ARG A 128 1.11 4.65 12.07
C ARG A 128 1.92 5.90 12.45
N THR A 129 3.08 6.07 11.83
CA THR A 129 3.94 7.25 12.04
C THR A 129 3.53 8.45 11.16
N GLY A 130 2.50 8.31 10.34
CA GLY A 130 2.08 9.35 9.40
C GLY A 130 3.19 9.71 8.41
N LEU A 131 3.37 11.01 8.13
CA LEU A 131 4.34 11.48 7.14
C LEU A 131 5.81 11.29 7.55
N THR A 132 6.11 11.10 8.84
CA THR A 132 7.49 10.78 9.28
C THR A 132 7.93 9.38 8.85
N TYR A 133 7.02 8.57 8.29
CA TYR A 133 7.37 7.36 7.55
C TYR A 133 8.44 7.61 6.48
N PHE A 134 8.45 8.79 5.86
CA PHE A 134 9.44 9.15 4.84
C PHE A 134 10.80 9.57 5.40
N ASP A 135 10.95 9.65 6.73
CA ASP A 135 12.22 9.97 7.38
C ASP A 135 13.13 8.75 7.56
N ASP A 136 12.69 7.55 7.12
CA ASP A 136 13.49 6.33 7.13
C ASP A 136 14.90 6.57 6.54
N PRO A 137 15.99 6.27 7.28
CA PRO A 137 17.35 6.54 6.84
C PRO A 137 17.75 5.76 5.58
N ARG A 138 17.02 4.69 5.23
CA ARG A 138 17.22 3.93 3.99
C ARG A 138 16.65 4.64 2.77
N ARG A 139 15.93 5.76 2.95
CA ARG A 139 15.39 6.60 1.87
C ARG A 139 16.30 7.80 1.59
N GLY A 140 16.92 7.78 0.42
CA GLY A 140 17.70 8.88 -0.13
C GLY A 140 16.92 9.70 -1.15
N ASP A 141 17.50 10.84 -1.57
CA ASP A 141 17.02 11.67 -2.68
C ASP A 141 15.52 12.00 -2.64
N LYS A 142 15.05 12.37 -1.44
CA LYS A 142 13.63 12.61 -1.16
C LYS A 142 13.21 13.98 -1.72
N ARG A 143 12.25 13.98 -2.64
CA ARG A 143 11.67 15.20 -3.20
C ARG A 143 10.15 15.12 -3.27
N TRP A 144 9.48 16.04 -2.58
CA TRP A 144 8.05 16.28 -2.77
C TRP A 144 7.84 16.99 -4.11
N VAL A 145 7.21 16.29 -5.05
CA VAL A 145 6.74 16.88 -6.32
C VAL A 145 5.44 17.65 -6.07
N ARG A 146 4.60 17.13 -5.17
CA ARG A 146 3.39 17.78 -4.69
C ARG A 146 3.24 17.48 -3.20
N ARG A 147 3.06 18.49 -2.35
CA ARG A 147 2.77 18.23 -0.93
C ARG A 147 1.30 17.83 -0.74
N PRO A 148 0.99 16.90 0.17
CA PRO A 148 -0.39 16.58 0.50
C PRO A 148 -1.08 17.77 1.16
N ARG A 149 -2.38 17.89 0.91
CA ARG A 149 -3.25 18.92 1.52
C ARG A 149 -4.18 18.30 2.56
#